data_AF-A0A921ZT62-F1
#
_entry.id   AF-A0A921ZT62-F1
#
_cell.length_a   1.000
_cell.length_b   1.000
_cell.length_c   1.000
_cell.angle_alpha   90.00
_cell.angle_beta   90.00
_cell.angle_gamma   90.00
#
_symmetry.space_group_name_H-M   'P 1'
#
loop_
_entity.id
_entity.type
_entity.pdbx_description
1 polymer ?
#
loop_
_entity_poly.entity_id
_entity_poly.type
_entity_poly.pdbx_seq_one_letter_code
_entity_poly.pdbx_strand_id
1 'polypeptide(L)'
;MPSYELALMLRAMPKAELKTTLKRVANAIFDRGGLIRNIENLGMRSMPYKTSSHGLVHREANYFIFKISTPTQSMADLREEYSRDVDIIRQRVFKAAENNNSTCTLEEELLPPAYREEVQKMIEIGKTQVNPFTYKFKYNSGLDYYPFQK
;
A
#
# COMPACT_ATOMS: atom_id res chain seq x y z
N MET A 1 -9.28 -0.16 18.41
CA MET A 1 -9.48 -1.41 17.64
C MET A 1 -8.73 -1.30 16.33
N PRO A 2 -7.92 -2.31 15.94
CA PRO A 2 -7.19 -2.27 14.68
C PRO A 2 -8.14 -2.25 13.48
N SER A 3 -7.60 -1.80 12.36
CA SER A 3 -8.30 -1.62 11.09
C SER A 3 -7.86 -2.71 10.13
N TYR A 4 -8.80 -3.36 9.47
CA TYR A 4 -8.55 -4.43 8.51
C TYR A 4 -9.32 -4.21 7.22
N GLU A 5 -8.77 -4.75 6.14
CA GLU A 5 -9.45 -4.87 4.86
C GLU A 5 -9.73 -6.35 4.60
N LEU A 6 -11.01 -6.68 4.49
CA LEU A 6 -11.48 -8.01 4.17
C LEU A 6 -11.86 -8.03 2.68
N ALA A 7 -11.02 -8.68 1.88
CA ALA A 7 -11.26 -8.91 0.47
C ALA A 7 -12.03 -10.24 0.30
N LEU A 8 -13.21 -10.14 -0.29
CA LEU A 8 -14.12 -11.26 -0.53
C LEU A 8 -14.30 -11.50 -2.02
N MET A 9 -14.17 -12.76 -2.39
CA MET A 9 -14.54 -13.27 -3.71
C MET A 9 -15.80 -14.12 -3.55
N LEU A 10 -16.93 -13.61 -4.01
CA LEU A 10 -18.21 -14.32 -3.98
C LEU A 10 -18.46 -15.01 -5.33
N ARG A 11 -19.20 -16.12 -5.33
CA ARG A 11 -19.61 -16.78 -6.58
C ARG A 11 -20.45 -15.85 -7.47
N ALA A 12 -20.42 -16.12 -8.77
CA ALA A 12 -21.30 -15.45 -9.72
C ALA A 12 -22.76 -15.84 -9.42
N MET A 13 -23.57 -14.88 -8.99
CA MET A 13 -24.96 -15.13 -8.60
C MET A 13 -25.83 -13.88 -8.73
N PRO A 14 -27.18 -14.02 -8.73
CA PRO A 14 -28.09 -12.90 -8.87
C PRO A 14 -27.97 -11.87 -7.76
N LYS A 15 -28.37 -10.62 -8.05
CA LYS A 15 -28.28 -9.49 -7.11
C LYS A 15 -29.01 -9.73 -5.78
N ALA A 16 -30.12 -10.47 -5.80
CA ALA A 16 -30.87 -10.82 -4.60
C ALA A 16 -30.04 -11.70 -3.66
N GLU A 17 -29.42 -12.76 -4.19
CA GLU A 17 -28.54 -13.65 -3.42
C GLU A 17 -27.31 -12.89 -2.91
N LEU A 18 -26.70 -12.03 -3.74
CA LEU A 18 -25.56 -11.19 -3.33
C LEU A 18 -25.89 -10.31 -2.13
N LYS A 19 -27.09 -9.71 -2.11
CA LYS A 19 -27.53 -8.93 -0.97
C LYS A 19 -27.66 -9.79 0.29
N THR A 20 -28.16 -11.02 0.16
CA THR A 20 -28.32 -11.92 1.31
C THR A 20 -26.98 -12.38 1.89
N THR A 21 -25.99 -12.69 1.05
CA THR A 21 -24.67 -13.11 1.50
C THR A 21 -23.89 -11.96 2.12
N LEU A 22 -23.94 -10.77 1.51
CA LEU A 22 -23.33 -9.57 2.08
C LEU A 22 -23.95 -9.21 3.43
N LYS A 23 -25.26 -9.40 3.61
CA LYS A 23 -25.93 -9.23 4.91
C LYS A 23 -25.43 -10.26 5.95
N ARG A 24 -25.27 -11.52 5.56
CA ARG A 24 -24.73 -12.58 6.43
C ARG A 24 -23.33 -12.24 6.92
N VAL A 25 -22.45 -11.84 5.99
CA VAL A 25 -21.09 -11.36 6.29
C VAL A 25 -21.13 -10.15 7.21
N ALA A 26 -21.97 -9.16 6.92
CA ALA A 26 -22.07 -7.96 7.75
C ALA A 26 -22.55 -8.29 9.18
N ASN A 27 -23.56 -9.15 9.32
CA ASN A 27 -24.07 -9.58 10.63
C ASN A 27 -22.99 -10.34 11.41
N ALA A 28 -22.27 -11.26 10.78
CA ALA A 28 -21.18 -12.00 11.44
C ALA A 28 -20.08 -11.09 11.98
N ILE A 29 -19.79 -9.97 11.29
CA ILE A 29 -18.88 -8.92 11.77
C ILE A 29 -19.47 -8.21 13.00
N PHE A 30 -20.74 -7.79 12.94
CA PHE A 30 -21.40 -7.10 14.04
C PHE A 30 -21.54 -7.96 15.29
N ASP A 31 -21.89 -9.24 15.14
CA ASP A 31 -22.09 -10.20 16.24
C ASP A 31 -20.81 -10.40 17.08
N ARG A 32 -19.64 -10.21 16.46
CA ARG A 32 -18.32 -10.28 17.11
C ARG A 32 -17.80 -8.92 17.59
N GLY A 33 -18.66 -7.91 17.65
CA GLY A 33 -18.30 -6.56 18.06
C GLY A 33 -17.47 -5.80 17.03
N GLY A 34 -17.55 -6.17 15.75
CA GLY A 34 -16.88 -5.50 14.65
C GLY A 34 -17.66 -4.30 14.12
N LEU A 35 -16.95 -3.27 13.68
CA LEU A 35 -17.54 -2.11 13.02
C LEU A 35 -17.15 -2.08 11.55
N ILE A 36 -18.13 -1.92 10.66
CA ILE A 36 -17.91 -1.77 9.22
C ILE A 36 -17.80 -0.28 8.91
N ARG A 37 -16.65 0.15 8.36
CA ARG A 37 -16.40 1.54 7.97
C ARG A 37 -16.81 1.81 6.53
N ASN A 38 -16.48 0.90 5.62
CA ASN A 38 -16.84 1.03 4.21
C ASN A 38 -17.03 -0.34 3.56
N ILE A 39 -17.87 -0.37 2.53
CA ILE A 39 -18.07 -1.54 1.67
C ILE A 39 -17.92 -1.07 0.22
N GLU A 40 -16.92 -1.60 -0.48
CA GLU A 40 -16.60 -1.25 -1.85
C GLU A 40 -16.89 -2.45 -2.76
N ASN A 41 -17.65 -2.20 -3.84
CA ASN A 41 -17.94 -3.20 -4.87
C ASN A 41 -17.01 -2.98 -6.07
N LEU A 42 -16.12 -3.93 -6.35
CA LEU A 42 -15.20 -3.88 -7.48
C LEU A 42 -15.79 -4.47 -8.78
N GLY A 43 -17.00 -5.02 -8.68
CA GLY A 43 -17.78 -5.59 -9.77
C GLY A 43 -17.57 -7.09 -9.98
N MET A 44 -18.31 -7.63 -10.95
CA MET A 44 -18.14 -9.00 -11.43
C MET A 44 -17.02 -9.02 -12.47
N ARG A 45 -15.99 -9.85 -12.25
CA ARG A 45 -14.87 -10.00 -13.19
C ARG A 45 -14.52 -11.47 -13.34
N SER A 46 -13.94 -11.82 -14.49
CA SER A 46 -13.30 -13.13 -14.66
C SER A 46 -12.15 -13.27 -13.66
N MET A 47 -11.99 -14.46 -13.11
CA MET A 47 -10.86 -14.77 -12.24
C MET A 47 -9.61 -14.99 -13.08
N PRO A 48 -8.41 -14.63 -12.57
CA PRO A 48 -7.16 -14.87 -13.30
C PRO A 48 -6.90 -16.34 -13.62
N TYR A 49 -7.41 -17.25 -12.78
CA TYR A 49 -7.32 -18.70 -12.98
C TYR A 49 -8.54 -19.42 -12.42
N LYS A 50 -8.80 -20.63 -12.93
CA LYS A 50 -9.85 -21.52 -12.43
C LYS A 50 -9.62 -21.85 -10.96
N THR A 51 -10.60 -21.59 -10.11
CA THR A 51 -10.52 -21.90 -8.68
C THR A 51 -11.60 -22.91 -8.34
N SER A 52 -11.19 -24.08 -7.83
CA SER A 52 -12.12 -25.06 -7.27
C SER A 52 -12.37 -24.72 -5.81
N SER A 53 -13.62 -24.43 -5.45
CA SER A 53 -14.02 -24.20 -4.06
C SER A 53 -15.42 -24.75 -3.84
N HIS A 54 -15.64 -25.36 -2.67
CA HIS A 54 -16.92 -25.98 -2.29
C HIS A 54 -17.48 -26.96 -3.34
N GLY A 55 -16.59 -27.74 -3.99
CA GLY A 55 -16.97 -28.74 -4.99
C GLY A 55 -17.31 -28.20 -6.38
N LEU A 56 -17.22 -26.88 -6.60
CA LEU A 56 -17.50 -26.23 -7.88
C LEU A 56 -16.25 -25.53 -8.43
N VAL A 57 -16.11 -25.54 -9.75
CA VAL A 57 -15.05 -24.81 -10.45
C VAL A 57 -15.58 -23.46 -10.87
N HIS A 58 -15.05 -22.41 -10.24
CA HIS A 58 -15.41 -21.03 -10.52
C HIS A 58 -14.45 -20.45 -11.57
N ARG A 59 -14.99 -19.68 -12.52
CA ARG A 59 -14.23 -18.90 -13.52
C ARG A 59 -14.47 -17.40 -13.43
N GLU A 60 -15.58 -17.01 -12.82
CA GLU A 60 -15.99 -15.62 -12.58
C GLU A 60 -16.34 -15.45 -11.12
N ALA A 61 -16.10 -14.24 -10.58
CA ALA A 61 -16.40 -13.92 -9.20
C ALA A 61 -16.84 -12.45 -9.06
N ASN A 62 -17.63 -12.19 -8.03
CA ASN A 62 -17.94 -10.84 -7.58
C ASN A 62 -16.95 -10.43 -6.50
N TYR A 63 -16.30 -9.29 -6.69
CA TYR A 63 -15.24 -8.81 -5.81
C TYR A 63 -15.75 -7.70 -4.89
N PHE A 64 -15.59 -7.90 -3.57
CA PHE A 64 -15.95 -6.92 -2.55
C PHE A 64 -14.79 -6.66 -1.60
N ILE A 65 -14.64 -5.41 -1.18
CA ILE A 65 -13.71 -5.01 -0.12
C ILE A 65 -14.52 -4.44 1.04
N PHE A 66 -14.32 -5.01 2.22
CA PHE A 66 -14.89 -4.54 3.47
C PHE A 66 -13.79 -3.90 4.31
N LYS A 67 -13.90 -2.60 4.58
CA LYS A 67 -13.03 -1.90 5.53
C LYS A 67 -13.67 -2.02 6.90
N ILE A 68 -13.07 -2.81 7.79
CA ILE A 68 -13.63 -3.16 9.10
C ILE A 68 -12.68 -2.78 10.23
N SER A 69 -13.23 -2.56 11.41
CA SER A 69 -12.48 -2.43 12.65
C SER A 69 -12.98 -3.50 13.62
N THR A 70 -12.12 -4.47 13.90
CA THR A 70 -12.45 -5.63 14.72
C THR A 70 -11.31 -5.95 15.69
N PRO A 71 -11.59 -6.60 16.84
CA PRO A 71 -10.55 -7.19 17.68
C PRO A 71 -9.77 -8.27 16.93
N THR A 72 -8.47 -8.41 17.20
CA THR A 72 -7.59 -9.41 16.59
C THR A 72 -8.11 -10.85 16.77
N GLN A 73 -8.64 -11.16 17.95
CA GLN A 73 -9.16 -12.49 18.29
C GLN A 73 -10.35 -12.87 17.39
N SER A 74 -11.34 -11.99 17.27
CA SER A 74 -12.53 -12.20 16.43
C SER A 74 -12.22 -12.41 14.95
N MET A 75 -11.06 -11.95 14.47
CA MET A 75 -10.67 -12.10 13.06
C MET A 75 -10.40 -13.56 12.69
N ALA A 76 -9.84 -14.35 13.62
CA ALA A 76 -9.62 -15.77 13.39
C ALA A 76 -10.95 -16.50 13.21
N ASP A 77 -11.91 -16.21 14.09
CA ASP A 77 -13.26 -16.79 14.06
C ASP A 77 -14.02 -16.41 12.79
N LEU A 78 -13.94 -15.12 12.38
CA LEU A 78 -14.54 -14.64 11.14
C LEU A 78 -13.93 -15.34 9.93
N ARG A 79 -12.61 -15.51 9.90
CA ARG A 79 -11.93 -16.20 8.81
C ARG A 79 -12.37 -17.66 8.70
N GLU A 80 -12.57 -18.33 9.83
CA GLU A 80 -13.05 -19.71 9.86
C GLU A 80 -14.51 -19.81 9.40
N GLU A 81 -15.40 -18.95 9.91
CA GLU A 81 -16.81 -18.91 9.50
C GLU A 81 -16.95 -18.70 7.99
N TYR A 82 -16.23 -17.71 7.43
CA TYR A 82 -16.27 -17.45 5.99
C TYR A 82 -15.64 -18.55 5.15
N SER A 83 -14.74 -19.36 5.71
CA SER A 83 -14.17 -20.50 5.00
C SER A 83 -15.17 -21.64 4.84
N ARG A 84 -16.23 -21.67 5.65
CA ARG A 84 -17.28 -22.69 5.62
C ARG A 84 -18.48 -22.25 4.77
N ASP A 85 -18.61 -20.95 4.49
CA ASP A 85 -19.69 -20.42 3.67
C ASP A 85 -19.50 -20.80 2.20
N VAL A 86 -20.45 -21.54 1.65
CA VAL A 86 -20.45 -22.06 0.27
C VAL A 86 -20.45 -20.94 -0.77
N ASP A 87 -20.97 -19.76 -0.42
CA ASP A 87 -21.12 -18.63 -1.34
C ASP A 87 -19.82 -17.83 -1.50
N ILE A 88 -18.88 -18.00 -0.57
CA ILE A 88 -17.58 -17.34 -0.54
C ILE A 88 -16.56 -18.28 -1.20
N ILE A 89 -16.07 -17.91 -2.39
CA ILE A 89 -15.02 -18.69 -3.07
C ILE A 89 -13.71 -18.57 -2.28
N ARG A 90 -13.38 -17.35 -1.84
CA ARG A 90 -12.14 -17.04 -1.12
C ARG A 90 -12.26 -15.74 -0.34
N GLN A 91 -11.80 -15.77 0.91
CA GLN A 91 -11.59 -14.59 1.75
C GLN A 91 -10.10 -14.36 2.02
N ARG A 92 -9.70 -13.09 2.03
CA ARG A 92 -8.37 -12.64 2.48
C ARG A 92 -8.52 -11.44 3.39
N VAL A 93 -7.75 -11.44 4.47
CA VAL A 93 -7.72 -10.35 5.45
C VAL A 93 -6.36 -9.67 5.37
N PHE A 94 -6.37 -8.36 5.24
CA PHE A 94 -5.19 -7.51 5.26
C PHE A 94 -5.30 -6.55 6.44
N LYS A 95 -4.17 -6.21 7.07
CA LYS A 95 -4.13 -5.07 7.98
C LYS A 95 -4.28 -3.81 7.12
N ALA A 96 -5.24 -2.95 7.45
CA ALA A 96 -5.38 -1.69 6.74
C ALA A 96 -4.10 -0.88 6.94
N ALA A 97 -3.50 -0.42 5.84
CA ALA A 97 -2.36 0.48 5.91
C ALA A 97 -2.80 1.77 6.61
N GLU A 98 -1.94 2.30 7.47
CA GLU A 98 -2.11 3.67 7.92
C GLU A 98 -1.90 4.56 6.71
N ASN A 99 -2.80 5.52 6.49
CA ASN A 99 -2.66 6.50 5.42
C ASN A 99 -1.45 7.38 5.76
N ASN A 100 -0.27 6.94 5.35
CA ASN A 100 0.89 7.79 5.33
C ASN A 100 0.62 8.80 4.22
N ASN A 101 0.13 9.98 4.61
CA ASN A 101 -0.03 11.13 3.70
C ASN A 101 1.34 11.70 3.32
N SER A 102 2.35 10.85 3.07
CA SER A 102 3.61 11.25 2.50
C SER A 102 3.35 11.56 1.02
N THR A 103 3.60 12.80 0.63
CA THR A 103 3.62 13.19 -0.77
C THR A 103 4.69 12.38 -1.50
N CYS A 104 4.39 11.92 -2.72
CA CYS A 104 5.36 11.20 -3.54
C CYS A 104 6.46 12.17 -3.98
N THR A 105 7.70 11.99 -3.49
CA THR A 105 8.89 12.80 -3.84
C THR A 105 9.72 12.18 -4.97
N LEU A 106 9.26 11.06 -5.57
CA LEU A 106 10.07 10.27 -6.51
C LEU A 106 10.52 11.08 -7.74
N GLU A 107 9.71 12.01 -8.21
CA GLU A 107 10.06 12.87 -9.35
C GLU A 107 11.25 13.78 -9.03
N GLU A 108 11.25 14.38 -7.83
CA GLU A 108 12.34 15.23 -7.34
C GLU A 108 13.62 14.41 -7.10
N GLU A 109 13.47 13.18 -6.61
CA GLU A 109 14.58 12.24 -6.38
C GLU A 109 15.18 11.67 -7.66
N LEU A 110 14.48 11.71 -8.80
CA LEU A 110 15.01 11.24 -10.08
C LEU A 110 15.80 12.31 -10.83
N LEU A 111 15.68 13.59 -10.44
CA LEU A 111 16.46 14.66 -11.04
C LEU A 111 17.98 14.40 -10.90
N PRO A 112 18.81 14.87 -11.85
CA PRO A 112 20.26 14.82 -11.67
C PRO A 112 20.71 15.54 -10.38
N PRO A 113 21.82 15.12 -9.73
CA PRO A 113 22.23 15.68 -8.44
C PRO A 113 22.36 17.20 -8.41
N ALA A 114 22.71 17.83 -9.53
CA ALA A 114 22.84 19.29 -9.64
C ALA A 114 21.51 20.04 -9.43
N TYR A 115 20.38 19.43 -9.81
CA TYR A 115 19.05 20.04 -9.75
C TYR A 115 18.23 19.64 -8.53
N ARG A 116 18.74 18.74 -7.68
CA ARG A 116 18.05 18.33 -6.45
C ARG A 116 18.21 19.39 -5.36
N GLU A 117 17.09 19.80 -4.77
CA GLU A 117 17.09 20.82 -3.72
C GLU A 117 17.92 20.41 -2.49
N GLU A 118 17.85 19.14 -2.09
CA GLU A 118 18.60 18.63 -0.94
C GLU A 118 20.11 18.73 -1.16
N VAL A 119 20.58 18.42 -2.37
CA VAL A 119 22.00 18.48 -2.73
C VAL A 119 22.48 19.93 -2.81
N GLN A 120 21.66 20.84 -3.35
CA GLN A 120 21.96 22.26 -3.38
C GLN A 120 22.12 22.82 -1.95
N LYS A 121 21.18 22.50 -1.05
CA LYS A 121 21.25 22.85 0.38
C LYS A 121 22.52 22.30 1.04
N MET A 122 22.91 21.06 0.73
CA MET A 122 24.16 20.46 1.22
C MET A 122 25.42 21.18 0.73
N ILE A 123 25.44 21.60 -0.53
CA ILE A 123 26.57 22.38 -1.10
C ILE A 123 26.66 23.75 -0.43
N GLU A 124 25.54 24.40 -0.14
CA GLU A 124 25.48 25.69 0.57
C GLU A 124 25.99 25.59 2.01
N ILE A 125 25.55 24.56 2.74
CA ILE A 125 26.05 24.25 4.09
C ILE A 125 27.56 23.97 4.03
N GLY A 126 28.02 23.18 3.07
CA GLY A 126 29.43 22.89 2.88
C GLY A 126 30.25 24.16 2.60
N LYS A 127 29.75 25.09 1.78
CA LYS A 127 30.41 26.37 1.47
C LYS A 127 30.55 27.26 2.71
N THR A 128 29.53 27.30 3.56
CA THR A 128 29.52 28.14 4.78
C THR A 128 30.40 27.57 5.89
N GLN A 129 30.57 26.24 5.93
CA GLN A 129 31.44 25.55 6.90
C GLN A 129 32.94 25.56 6.52
N VAL A 130 33.31 25.95 5.29
CA VAL A 130 34.72 26.12 4.95
C VAL A 130 35.28 27.25 5.80
N ASN A 131 36.25 26.93 6.66
CA ASN A 131 36.95 27.92 7.47
C ASN A 131 37.41 29.09 6.58
N PRO A 132 36.95 30.33 6.82
CA PRO A 132 37.39 31.48 6.03
C PRO A 132 38.90 31.74 6.18
N PHE A 133 39.54 31.11 7.17
CA PHE A 133 40.96 31.23 7.49
C PHE A 133 41.87 30.21 6.78
N THR A 134 41.34 29.24 6.03
CA THR A 134 42.21 28.37 5.22
C THR A 134 42.52 29.04 3.89
N TYR A 135 43.75 29.54 3.74
CA TYR A 135 44.27 30.10 2.50
C TYR A 135 44.07 29.11 1.33
N LYS A 136 43.24 29.48 0.36
CA LYS A 136 43.11 28.71 -0.89
C LYS A 136 44.35 28.97 -1.75
N PHE A 137 45.23 27.97 -1.81
CA PHE A 137 46.43 28.02 -2.66
C PHE A 137 46.03 28.28 -4.12
N LYS A 138 46.49 29.41 -4.68
CA LYS A 138 46.27 29.74 -6.08
C LYS A 138 47.38 29.10 -6.91
N TYR A 139 47.01 28.18 -7.80
CA TYR A 139 47.96 27.55 -8.74
C TYR A 139 48.53 28.52 -9.78
N ASN A 140 47.87 29.66 -9.99
CA ASN A 140 48.31 30.65 -10.96
C ASN A 140 49.43 31.50 -10.35
N SER A 141 50.67 31.04 -10.50
CA SER A 141 51.88 31.76 -10.06
C SER A 141 52.22 32.98 -10.93
N GLY A 142 51.38 33.32 -11.93
CA GLY A 142 51.69 34.38 -12.90
C GLY A 142 52.81 34.01 -13.88
N LEU A 143 53.14 32.72 -13.97
CA LEU A 143 54.12 32.16 -14.89
C LEU A 143 53.38 31.39 -15.97
N ASP A 144 53.81 31.51 -17.23
CA ASP A 144 53.24 30.78 -18.38
C ASP A 144 53.51 29.27 -18.34
N TYR A 145 54.26 28.78 -17.34
CA TYR A 145 54.56 27.37 -17.14
C TYR A 145 54.24 26.95 -15.70
N TYR A 146 53.84 25.68 -15.52
CA TYR A 146 53.54 25.14 -14.20
C TYR A 146 54.84 24.70 -13.50
N PRO A 147 55.28 25.35 -12.41
CA PRO A 147 56.61 25.13 -11.83
C PRO A 147 56.81 23.74 -11.18
N PHE A 148 55.75 22.95 -11.07
CA PHE A 148 55.77 21.62 -10.46
C PHE A 148 55.54 20.48 -11.46
N GLN A 149 55.49 20.76 -12.77
CA GLN A 149 55.64 19.73 -13.79
C GLN A 149 57.13 19.46 -14.00
N LYS A 150 57.55 18.22 -13.71
CA LYS A 150 58.88 17.70 -14.11
C LYS A 150 58.88 17.33 -15.58
#